data_AF-A0A0D6LBE8-F1
#
_entry.id   AF-A0A0D6LBE8-F1
#
_cell.length_a   1.000
_cell.length_b   1.000
_cell.length_c   1.000
_cell.angle_alpha   90.00
_cell.angle_beta   90.00
_cell.angle_gamma   90.00
#
_symmetry.space_group_name_H-M   'P 1'
#
loop_
_entity.id
_entity.type
_entity.pdbx_description
1 polymer ?
#
loop_
_entity_poly.entity_id
_entity_poly.type
_entity_poly.pdbx_seq_one_letter_code
_entity_poly.pdbx_strand_id
1 'polypeptide(L)'
;MRIDRIRVSDVDGFHLRHSAKKAEGSRTTNRRLSHETRELIRQRGAARAAGNYQLAKRCREAIREDLKEMRAAVLAEAAEVGRSIRNTRRDFAIRKTKMTALRHPNGTITPFRRVMEKVIYDFYSELFDSHVHLPPCHLREDGYVIPRFSLPKSDMPSSR
;
A
#
# COMPACT_ATOMS: atom_id res chain seq x y z
N MET A 1 25.67 -39.70 4.26
CA MET A 1 24.24 -39.36 4.40
C MET A 1 23.96 -38.20 3.45
N ARG A 2 23.01 -38.37 2.52
CA ARG A 2 22.59 -37.34 1.56
C ARG A 2 21.67 -36.38 2.32
N ILE A 3 22.02 -35.11 2.38
CA ILE A 3 21.13 -34.08 2.91
C ILE A 3 20.39 -33.52 1.71
N ASP A 4 19.11 -33.87 1.62
CA ASP A 4 18.21 -33.36 0.59
C ASP A 4 18.10 -31.83 0.72
N ARG A 5 18.34 -31.13 -0.39
CA ARG A 5 18.08 -29.70 -0.53
C ARG A 5 16.58 -29.49 -0.39
N ILE A 6 16.16 -28.83 0.68
CA ILE A 6 14.80 -28.29 0.79
C ILE A 6 14.66 -27.22 -0.30
N ARG A 7 13.86 -27.51 -1.32
CA ARG A 7 13.43 -26.53 -2.32
C ARG A 7 12.61 -25.46 -1.61
N VAL A 8 13.14 -24.25 -1.53
CA VAL A 8 12.46 -23.05 -0.99
C VAL A 8 11.29 -22.59 -1.89
N SER A 9 10.98 -23.31 -2.98
CA SER A 9 9.98 -22.92 -3.97
C SER A 9 8.52 -23.12 -3.57
N ASP A 10 8.22 -23.90 -2.52
CA ASP A 10 6.87 -24.45 -2.35
C ASP A 10 6.03 -23.72 -1.28
N VAL A 11 6.66 -22.92 -0.40
CA VAL A 11 5.96 -22.19 0.68
C VAL A 11 5.55 -20.78 0.27
N ASP A 12 6.34 -20.10 -0.58
CA ASP A 12 6.09 -18.69 -0.92
C ASP A 12 5.02 -18.50 -2.01
N GLY A 13 4.88 -19.47 -2.92
CA GLY A 13 3.88 -19.43 -4.00
C GLY A 13 2.44 -19.54 -3.50
N PHE A 14 2.21 -20.31 -2.43
CA PHE A 14 0.88 -20.50 -1.84
C PHE A 14 0.40 -19.26 -1.08
N HIS A 15 1.27 -18.61 -0.31
CA HIS A 15 0.94 -17.38 0.42
C HIS A 15 0.70 -16.20 -0.51
N LEU A 16 1.45 -16.09 -1.61
CA LEU A 16 1.27 -15.04 -2.61
C LEU A 16 -0.05 -15.23 -3.39
N ARG A 17 -0.38 -16.46 -3.80
CA ARG A 17 -1.65 -16.79 -4.49
C ARG A 17 -2.87 -16.61 -3.59
N HIS A 18 -2.78 -16.98 -2.31
CA HIS A 18 -3.85 -16.76 -1.34
C HIS A 18 -4.05 -15.27 -1.04
N SER A 19 -2.97 -14.50 -0.96
CA SER A 19 -3.03 -13.03 -0.82
C SER A 19 -3.61 -12.35 -2.06
N ALA A 20 -3.26 -12.83 -3.26
CA ALA A 20 -3.83 -12.37 -4.52
C ALA A 20 -5.34 -12.66 -4.60
N LYS A 21 -5.79 -13.87 -4.23
CA LYS A 21 -7.22 -14.23 -4.15
C LYS A 21 -7.98 -13.41 -3.11
N LYS A 22 -7.38 -13.10 -1.95
CA LYS A 22 -7.96 -12.20 -0.95
C LYS A 22 -8.05 -10.75 -1.44
N ALA A 23 -7.10 -10.33 -2.30
CA ALA A 23 -7.12 -9.03 -2.96
C ALA A 23 -8.15 -8.94 -4.10
N GLU A 24 -8.55 -10.04 -4.75
CA GLU A 24 -9.65 -10.05 -5.71
C GLU A 24 -11.01 -9.72 -5.06
N GLY A 25 -11.17 -9.98 -3.76
CA GLY A 25 -12.29 -9.50 -2.94
C GLY A 25 -12.28 -7.98 -2.67
N SER A 26 -11.16 -7.29 -2.93
CA SER A 26 -11.03 -5.82 -2.85
C SER A 26 -11.65 -5.11 -4.08
N ARG A 27 -12.57 -5.76 -4.81
CA ARG A 27 -13.36 -5.17 -5.91
C ARG A 27 -14.42 -4.16 -5.44
N THR A 28 -14.35 -3.64 -4.21
CA THR A 28 -15.08 -2.42 -3.82
C THR A 28 -14.60 -1.18 -4.59
N THR A 29 -13.58 -1.30 -5.45
CA THR A 29 -13.10 -0.26 -6.37
C THR A 29 -14.14 0.25 -7.37
N ASN A 30 -15.26 -0.44 -7.57
CA ASN A 30 -16.16 -0.14 -8.69
C ASN A 30 -17.19 0.96 -8.43
N ARG A 31 -17.27 1.53 -7.21
CA ARG A 31 -18.20 2.65 -6.94
C ARG A 31 -17.61 3.72 -6.02
N ARG A 32 -16.53 4.38 -6.50
CA ARG A 32 -16.00 5.59 -5.83
C ARG A 32 -16.94 6.79 -5.90
N LEU A 33 -17.81 6.82 -6.91
CA LEU A 33 -18.76 7.88 -7.19
C LEU A 33 -20.10 7.25 -7.57
N SER A 34 -21.19 7.93 -7.24
CA SER A 34 -22.54 7.59 -7.63
C SER A 34 -22.70 7.68 -9.15
N HIS A 35 -23.77 7.07 -9.66
CA HIS A 35 -24.10 7.14 -11.07
C HIS A 35 -24.37 8.60 -11.51
N GLU A 36 -25.11 9.35 -10.69
CA GLU A 36 -25.45 10.74 -10.92
C GLU A 36 -24.21 11.64 -11.02
N THR A 37 -23.27 11.54 -10.07
CA THR A 37 -22.02 12.30 -10.11
C THR A 37 -21.17 11.97 -11.34
N ARG A 38 -21.20 10.71 -11.80
CA ARG A 38 -20.54 10.31 -13.04
C ARG A 38 -21.16 10.98 -14.27
N GLU A 39 -22.48 11.08 -14.35
CA GLU A 39 -23.15 11.80 -15.44
C GLU A 39 -22.79 13.29 -15.43
N LEU A 40 -22.80 13.94 -14.26
CA LEU A 40 -22.37 15.33 -14.12
C LEU A 40 -20.94 15.53 -14.61
N ILE A 41 -20.01 14.60 -14.33
CA ILE A 41 -18.63 14.66 -14.83
C ILE A 41 -18.58 14.58 -16.36
N ARG A 42 -19.38 13.71 -16.99
CA ARG A 42 -19.45 13.62 -18.46
C ARG A 42 -19.95 14.93 -19.07
N GLN A 43 -21.02 15.49 -18.52
CA GLN A 43 -21.60 16.77 -18.96
C GLN A 43 -20.61 17.93 -18.78
N ARG A 44 -19.82 17.93 -17.70
CA ARG A 44 -18.80 18.96 -17.43
C ARG A 44 -17.79 19.12 -18.56
N GLY A 45 -17.46 18.03 -19.27
CA GLY A 45 -16.54 18.07 -20.40
C GLY A 45 -17.01 19.00 -21.51
N ALA A 46 -18.27 18.85 -21.94
CA ALA A 46 -18.90 19.69 -22.96
C ALA A 46 -19.14 21.13 -22.47
N ALA A 47 -19.57 21.27 -21.21
CA ALA A 47 -19.90 22.56 -20.61
C ALA A 47 -18.71 23.52 -20.44
N ARG A 48 -17.47 22.99 -20.38
CA ARG A 48 -16.25 23.81 -20.37
C ARG A 48 -16.07 24.60 -21.66
N ALA A 49 -16.38 23.99 -22.81
CA ALA A 49 -16.30 24.66 -24.10
C ALA A 49 -17.40 25.74 -24.26
N ALA A 50 -18.56 25.51 -23.65
CA ALA A 50 -19.69 26.45 -23.66
C ALA A 50 -19.62 27.54 -22.58
N GLY A 51 -18.53 27.64 -21.80
CA GLY A 51 -18.39 28.65 -20.75
C GLY A 51 -19.32 28.49 -19.53
N ASN A 52 -19.96 27.33 -19.36
CA ASN A 52 -20.98 27.12 -18.33
C ASN A 52 -20.36 26.76 -16.97
N TYR A 53 -19.98 27.80 -16.21
CA TYR A 53 -19.33 27.68 -14.90
C TYR A 53 -20.22 27.07 -13.81
N GLN A 54 -21.54 27.20 -13.91
CA GLN A 54 -22.49 26.68 -12.92
C GLN A 54 -22.46 25.15 -12.88
N LEU A 55 -22.41 24.49 -14.04
CA LEU A 55 -22.26 23.04 -14.11
C LEU A 55 -20.92 22.59 -13.54
N ALA A 56 -19.84 23.34 -13.79
CA ALA A 56 -18.54 23.05 -13.18
C ALA A 56 -18.56 23.16 -11.65
N LYS A 57 -19.30 24.12 -11.09
CA LYS A 57 -19.52 24.29 -9.65
C LYS A 57 -20.30 23.09 -9.07
N ARG A 58 -21.45 22.76 -9.66
CA ARG A 58 -22.28 21.62 -9.25
C ARG A 58 -21.51 20.30 -9.27
N CYS A 59 -20.67 20.08 -10.30
CA CYS A 59 -19.82 18.90 -10.36
C CYS A 59 -18.81 18.81 -9.20
N ARG A 60 -18.21 19.93 -8.79
CA ARG A 60 -17.25 19.95 -7.68
C ARG A 60 -17.95 19.63 -6.34
N GLU A 61 -19.16 20.13 -6.17
CA GLU A 61 -20.00 19.88 -5.00
C GLU A 61 -20.42 18.41 -4.94
N ALA A 62 -20.99 17.87 -6.02
CA ALA A 62 -21.41 16.47 -6.12
C ALA A 62 -20.26 15.49 -5.84
N ILE A 63 -19.07 15.72 -6.43
CA ILE A 63 -17.88 14.90 -6.15
C ILE A 63 -17.46 14.97 -4.68
N ARG A 64 -17.57 16.14 -4.05
CA ARG A 64 -17.16 16.31 -2.64
C ARG A 64 -18.08 15.54 -1.72
N GLU A 65 -19.39 15.64 -1.92
CA GLU A 65 -20.39 14.95 -1.09
C GLU A 65 -20.34 13.44 -1.28
N ASP A 66 -20.31 12.94 -2.53
CA ASP A 66 -20.15 11.51 -2.81
C ASP A 66 -18.91 10.92 -2.12
N LEU A 67 -17.78 11.62 -2.18
CA LEU A 67 -16.55 11.15 -1.55
C LEU A 67 -16.60 11.21 -0.03
N LYS A 68 -17.40 12.10 0.55
CA LYS A 68 -17.63 12.17 2.01
C LYS A 68 -18.54 11.04 2.46
N GLU A 69 -19.62 10.80 1.73
CA GLU A 69 -20.56 9.69 1.96
C GLU A 69 -19.86 8.34 1.82
N MET A 70 -19.11 8.12 0.74
CA MET A 70 -18.36 6.88 0.54
C MET A 70 -17.33 6.64 1.66
N ARG A 71 -16.66 7.69 2.15
CA ARG A 71 -15.76 7.55 3.32
C ARG A 71 -16.52 7.15 4.58
N ALA A 72 -17.70 7.73 4.82
CA ALA A 72 -18.52 7.37 5.97
C ALA A 72 -18.98 5.92 5.88
N ALA A 73 -19.48 5.49 4.71
CA ALA A 73 -19.92 4.12 4.46
C ALA A 73 -18.78 3.11 4.67
N VAL A 74 -17.59 3.36 4.12
CA VAL A 74 -16.41 2.47 4.30
C VAL A 74 -16.02 2.32 5.77
N LEU A 75 -16.14 3.37 6.57
CA LEU A 75 -15.85 3.29 8.01
C LEU A 75 -16.95 2.60 8.80
N ALA A 76 -18.22 2.81 8.41
CA ALA A 76 -19.35 2.10 9.00
C ALA A 76 -19.25 0.59 8.74
N GLU A 77 -19.01 0.17 7.49
CA GLU A 77 -18.78 -1.24 7.16
C GLU A 77 -17.60 -1.84 7.93
N ALA A 78 -16.55 -1.07 8.18
CA ALA A 78 -15.43 -1.54 9.00
C ALA A 78 -15.84 -1.77 10.45
N ALA A 79 -16.65 -0.89 11.02
CA ALA A 79 -17.18 -1.06 12.38
C ALA A 79 -18.08 -2.30 12.48
N GLU A 80 -18.99 -2.50 11.53
CA GLU A 80 -19.88 -3.67 11.47
C GLU A 80 -19.10 -4.98 11.37
N VAL A 81 -18.06 -5.03 10.55
CA VAL A 81 -17.23 -6.23 10.35
C VAL A 81 -16.20 -6.43 11.49
N GLY A 82 -16.12 -5.50 12.45
CA GLY A 82 -15.13 -5.54 13.53
C GLY A 82 -13.69 -5.27 13.07
N ARG A 83 -13.52 -4.60 11.92
CA ARG A 83 -12.21 -4.15 11.43
C ARG A 83 -11.76 -2.89 12.16
N SER A 84 -10.45 -2.73 12.30
CA SER A 84 -9.88 -1.51 12.88
C SER A 84 -10.25 -0.27 12.06
N ILE A 85 -11.00 0.65 12.68
CA ILE A 85 -11.38 1.95 12.10
C ILE A 85 -10.10 2.78 11.79
N ARG A 86 -9.10 2.74 12.68
CA ARG A 86 -7.82 3.43 12.50
C ARG A 86 -7.09 2.92 11.25
N ASN A 87 -7.01 1.60 11.07
CA ASN A 87 -6.34 1.03 9.90
C ASN A 87 -7.12 1.33 8.62
N THR A 88 -8.45 1.25 8.64
CA THR A 88 -9.29 1.58 7.48
C THR A 88 -9.11 3.04 7.05
N ARG A 89 -9.04 3.99 7.99
CA ARG A 89 -8.70 5.40 7.71
C ARG A 89 -7.32 5.53 7.07
N ARG A 90 -6.33 4.81 7.60
CA ARG A 90 -4.96 4.79 7.06
C ARG A 90 -4.93 4.24 5.64
N ASP A 91 -5.56 3.10 5.38
CA ASP A 91 -5.62 2.46 4.08
C ASP A 91 -6.29 3.36 3.04
N PHE A 92 -7.35 4.05 3.45
CA PHE A 92 -8.01 5.05 2.61
C PHE A 92 -7.06 6.21 2.26
N ALA A 93 -6.30 6.73 3.24
CA ALA A 93 -5.31 7.78 3.01
C ALA A 93 -4.17 7.31 2.09
N ILE A 94 -3.64 6.10 2.32
CA ILE A 94 -2.60 5.47 1.48
C ILE A 94 -3.08 5.36 0.03
N ARG A 95 -4.31 4.89 -0.20
CA ARG A 95 -4.89 4.79 -1.56
C ARG A 95 -5.12 6.15 -2.23
N LYS A 96 -5.33 7.21 -1.45
CA LYS A 96 -5.51 8.59 -1.95
C LYS A 96 -4.18 9.24 -2.32
N THR A 97 -3.11 8.90 -1.62
CA THR A 97 -1.76 9.42 -1.87
C THR A 97 -1.31 9.02 -3.27
N LYS A 98 -0.74 9.97 -4.03
CA LYS A 98 -0.10 9.66 -5.31
C LYS A 98 1.12 8.80 -5.03
N MET A 99 1.25 7.68 -5.75
CA MET A 99 2.38 6.79 -5.58
C MET A 99 3.68 7.53 -5.91
N THR A 100 4.61 7.56 -4.97
CA THR A 100 5.97 8.06 -5.23
C THR A 100 6.63 7.12 -6.21
N ALA A 101 7.09 7.67 -7.33
CA ALA A 101 7.75 6.88 -8.37
C ALA A 101 9.09 6.35 -7.85
N LEU A 102 9.36 5.06 -8.09
CA LEU A 102 10.65 4.46 -7.75
C LEU A 102 11.65 4.74 -8.87
N ARG A 103 12.88 5.07 -8.48
CA ARG A 103 14.01 5.12 -9.40
C ARG A 103 14.58 3.72 -9.55
N HIS A 104 14.57 3.23 -10.78
CA HIS A 104 15.28 2.00 -11.14
C HIS A 104 16.80 2.29 -11.15
N PRO A 105 17.67 1.29 -10.90
CA PRO A 105 19.13 1.45 -10.96
C PRO A 105 19.66 2.07 -12.27
N ASN A 106 18.95 1.85 -13.38
CA ASN A 106 19.23 2.47 -14.68
C ASN A 106 18.84 3.97 -14.78
N GLY A 107 18.41 4.59 -13.68
CA GLY A 107 17.99 5.98 -13.59
C GLY A 107 16.53 6.28 -13.98
N THR A 108 15.79 5.30 -14.50
CA THR A 108 14.40 5.51 -14.96
C THR A 108 13.45 5.69 -13.78
N ILE A 109 12.63 6.75 -13.82
CA ILE A 109 11.59 7.01 -12.81
C ILE A 109 10.31 6.29 -13.21
N THR A 110 9.90 5.30 -12.42
CA THR A 110 8.73 4.47 -12.69
C THR A 110 7.57 4.84 -11.75
N PRO A 111 6.47 5.43 -12.26
CA PRO A 111 5.31 5.81 -11.44
C PRO A 111 4.23 4.73 -11.35
N PHE A 112 4.31 3.64 -12.13
CA PHE A 112 3.25 2.63 -12.22
C PHE A 112 3.47 1.45 -11.26
N ARG A 113 2.40 1.03 -10.57
CA ARG A 113 2.43 -0.01 -9.53
C ARG A 113 3.11 -1.30 -9.96
N ARG A 114 2.66 -1.90 -11.07
CA ARG A 114 3.16 -3.22 -11.48
C ARG A 114 4.63 -3.19 -11.87
N VAL A 115 5.05 -2.08 -12.51
CA VAL A 115 6.45 -1.92 -12.90
C VAL A 115 7.30 -1.66 -11.66
N MET A 116 6.83 -0.85 -10.70
CA MET A 116 7.48 -0.70 -9.38
C MET A 116 7.60 -2.02 -8.61
N GLU A 117 6.54 -2.83 -8.58
CA GLU A 117 6.56 -4.16 -7.93
C GLU A 117 7.63 -5.06 -8.57
N LYS A 118 7.78 -5.02 -9.89
CA LYS A 118 8.86 -5.72 -10.60
C LYS A 118 10.24 -5.19 -10.22
N VAL A 119 10.44 -3.86 -10.20
CA VAL A 119 11.73 -3.26 -9.79
C VAL A 119 12.13 -3.70 -8.38
N ILE A 120 11.17 -3.71 -7.45
CA ILE A 120 11.42 -4.18 -6.08
C ILE A 120 11.77 -5.66 -6.08
N TYR A 121 11.03 -6.49 -6.81
CA TYR A 121 11.27 -7.93 -6.88
C TYR A 121 12.65 -8.26 -7.46
N ASP A 122 13.00 -7.65 -8.59
CA ASP A 122 14.31 -7.84 -9.24
C ASP A 122 15.44 -7.44 -8.27
N PHE A 123 15.33 -6.30 -7.59
CA PHE A 123 16.31 -5.83 -6.60
C PHE A 123 16.52 -6.82 -5.44
N TYR A 124 15.43 -7.32 -4.83
CA TYR A 124 15.56 -8.27 -3.73
C TYR A 124 16.03 -9.65 -4.21
N SER A 125 15.65 -10.07 -5.42
CA SER A 125 16.15 -11.31 -6.01
C SER A 125 17.66 -11.22 -6.22
N GLU A 126 18.16 -10.15 -6.85
CA GLU A 126 19.60 -9.92 -7.00
C GLU A 126 20.34 -9.85 -5.66
N LEU A 127 19.75 -9.22 -4.64
CA LEU A 127 20.35 -9.15 -3.30
C LEU A 127 20.48 -10.53 -2.65
N PHE A 128 19.41 -11.32 -2.65
CA PHE A 128 19.39 -12.64 -2.02
C PHE A 128 20.12 -13.72 -2.83
N ASP A 129 20.14 -13.58 -4.16
CA ASP A 129 20.86 -14.47 -5.08
C ASP A 129 22.33 -14.07 -5.24
N SER A 130 22.74 -12.87 -4.80
CA SER A 130 24.14 -12.49 -4.77
C SER A 130 24.88 -13.34 -3.74
N HIS A 131 25.73 -14.24 -4.22
CA HIS A 131 26.73 -14.92 -3.41
C HIS A 131 27.84 -13.94 -3.02
N VAL A 132 27.50 -12.94 -2.20
CA VAL A 132 28.52 -12.29 -1.38
C VAL A 132 28.95 -13.34 -0.38
N HIS A 133 30.19 -13.80 -0.46
CA HIS A 133 30.84 -14.43 0.68
C HIS A 133 30.89 -13.37 1.78
N LEU A 134 29.83 -13.28 2.57
CA LEU A 134 29.91 -12.66 3.88
C LEU A 134 31.06 -13.39 4.57
N PRO A 135 32.11 -12.67 5.05
CA PRO A 135 33.12 -13.31 5.87
C PRO A 135 32.37 -14.10 6.94
N PRO A 136 32.75 -15.36 7.21
CA PRO A 136 32.07 -16.16 8.23
C PRO A 136 31.85 -15.27 9.45
N CYS A 137 30.58 -15.02 9.78
CA CYS A 137 30.25 -14.43 11.05
C CYS A 137 30.77 -15.44 12.06
N HIS A 138 31.96 -15.22 12.59
CA HIS A 138 32.42 -15.91 13.77
C HIS A 138 31.49 -15.39 14.87
N LEU A 139 30.33 -16.03 15.00
CA LEU A 139 29.66 -16.13 16.28
C LEU A 139 30.68 -16.83 17.16
N ARG A 140 31.55 -16.01 17.76
CA ARG A 140 32.34 -16.43 18.90
C ARG A 140 31.34 -17.08 19.84
N GLU A 141 31.57 -18.35 20.16
CA GLU A 141 30.88 -19.09 21.22
C GLU A 141 31.21 -18.51 22.62
N ASP A 142 31.58 -17.24 22.68
CA ASP A 142 31.92 -16.51 23.86
C ASP A 142 30.60 -15.95 24.39
N GLY A 143 29.75 -16.85 24.90
CA GLY A 143 28.63 -16.58 25.79
C GLY A 143 27.85 -15.29 25.53
N TYR A 144 27.33 -15.10 24.31
CA TYR A 144 26.43 -13.98 24.02
C TYR A 144 25.10 -14.20 24.77
N VAL A 145 25.09 -13.82 26.06
CA VAL A 145 23.87 -13.43 26.76
C VAL A 145 23.25 -12.38 25.86
N ILE A 146 22.11 -12.70 25.24
CA ILE A 146 21.27 -11.74 24.54
C ILE A 146 21.23 -10.50 25.44
N PRO A 147 21.85 -9.35 25.04
CA PRO A 147 21.61 -8.12 25.76
C PRO A 147 20.12 -7.92 25.55
N ARG A 148 19.34 -8.14 26.61
CA ARG A 148 17.99 -7.60 26.67
C ARG A 148 18.22 -6.12 26.39
N PHE A 149 17.86 -5.67 25.19
CA PHE A 149 17.92 -4.27 24.83
C PHE A 149 17.14 -3.53 25.90
N SER A 150 17.84 -2.96 26.88
CA SER A 150 17.27 -1.88 27.66
C SER A 150 17.24 -0.74 26.68
N LEU A 151 16.05 -0.51 26.11
CA LEU A 151 15.72 0.77 25.49
C LEU A 151 16.30 1.86 26.39
N PRO A 152 17.13 2.78 25.88
CA PRO A 152 17.50 3.94 26.67
C PRO A 152 16.19 4.61 27.08
N LYS A 153 15.95 4.72 28.38
CA LYS A 153 14.83 5.49 28.90
C LYS A 153 15.03 6.90 28.37
N SER A 154 14.22 7.30 27.42
CA SER A 154 14.11 8.70 27.04
C SER A 154 13.52 9.42 28.24
N ASP A 155 14.33 10.25 28.90
CA ASP A 155 13.84 11.20 29.88
C ASP A 155 12.86 12.14 29.18
N MET A 156 11.56 11.91 29.37
CA MET A 156 10.53 12.86 28.97
C MET A 156 10.45 13.95 30.04
N PRO A 157 10.68 15.23 29.69
CA PRO A 157 10.53 16.31 30.66
C PRO A 157 9.07 16.42 31.10
N SER A 158 8.89 16.44 32.42
CA SER A 158 7.61 16.59 33.10
C SER A 158 6.85 17.82 32.62
N SER A 159 5.66 17.64 32.06
CA SER A 159 4.70 18.73 31.89
C SER A 159 4.12 19.08 33.26
N ARG A 160 4.47 20.26 33.75
CA ARG A 160 3.75 20.92 34.85
C ARG A 160 2.68 21.83 34.26
#